data_AF-E9RV17-F1
#
_entry.id   AF-E9RV17-F1
#
_cell.length_a   1.000
_cell.length_b   1.000
_cell.length_c   1.000
_cell.angle_alpha   90.00
_cell.angle_beta   90.00
_cell.angle_gamma   90.00
#
_symmetry.space_group_name_H-M   'P 1'
#
loop_
_entity.id
_entity.type
_entity.pdbx_description
1 polymer ?
#
loop_
_entity_poly.entity_id
_entity_poly.type
_entity_poly.pdbx_seq_one_letter_code
_entity_poly.pdbx_strand_id
1 'polypeptide(L)'
;MIISLAEELDTSVGTLLGETVQKECLNEENMKSISEKLEVINLQLVKRSSMRIRMIRYLLISLCAIIVVIFTAFAVMSSEYLTWDFNHPELAIAGILLHGFEFLFVRVAPILFMGSVLGIALTYKKR
;
A
#
# COMPACT_ATOMS: atom_id res chain seq x y z
N MET A 1 -8.50 26.89 -52.85
CA MET A 1 -8.64 25.65 -53.65
C MET A 1 -9.14 24.46 -52.83
N ILE A 2 -8.59 24.15 -51.63
CA ILE A 2 -9.22 23.13 -50.74
C ILE A 2 -10.47 23.66 -50.02
N ILE A 3 -10.54 24.98 -49.79
CA ILE A 3 -11.72 25.64 -49.23
C ILE A 3 -12.94 25.56 -50.18
N SER A 4 -12.74 25.55 -51.51
CA SER A 4 -13.85 25.44 -52.49
C SER A 4 -14.42 24.02 -52.63
N LEU A 5 -13.69 22.98 -52.21
CA LEU A 5 -14.21 21.59 -52.22
C LEU A 5 -15.00 21.26 -50.94
N ALA A 6 -14.74 21.98 -49.85
CA ALA A 6 -15.46 21.80 -48.59
C ALA A 6 -16.85 22.46 -48.61
N GLU A 7 -17.06 23.48 -49.43
CA GLU A 7 -18.29 24.27 -49.47
C GLU A 7 -19.40 23.68 -50.38
N GLU A 8 -19.04 22.81 -51.33
CA GLU A 8 -20.00 22.06 -52.17
C GLU A 8 -20.47 20.75 -51.49
N LEU A 9 -19.78 20.30 -50.43
CA LEU A 9 -20.04 19.05 -49.73
C LEU A 9 -20.77 19.26 -48.39
N ASP A 10 -21.58 20.31 -48.30
CA ASP A 10 -22.41 20.62 -47.12
C ASP A 10 -23.61 19.67 -46.95
N THR A 11 -23.61 18.54 -47.66
CA THR A 11 -24.37 17.33 -47.34
C THR A 11 -23.58 16.12 -47.82
N SER A 12 -22.81 15.51 -46.90
CA SER A 12 -22.06 14.29 -47.20
C SER A 12 -23.03 13.17 -47.61
N VAL A 13 -22.62 12.44 -48.64
CA VAL A 13 -23.29 11.35 -49.39
C VAL A 13 -23.97 10.26 -48.53
N GLY A 14 -23.76 10.25 -47.21
CA GLY A 14 -24.41 9.34 -46.27
C GLY A 14 -25.93 9.46 -46.18
N THR A 15 -26.53 10.61 -46.52
CA THR A 15 -28.00 10.76 -46.53
C THR A 15 -28.67 10.16 -47.78
N LEU A 16 -27.92 10.02 -48.88
CA LEU A 16 -28.43 9.53 -50.17
C LEU A 16 -28.41 8.01 -50.31
N LEU A 17 -27.69 7.30 -49.43
CA LEU A 17 -27.56 5.84 -49.49
C LEU A 17 -28.66 5.08 -48.73
N GLY A 18 -29.63 5.77 -48.13
CA GLY A 18 -30.83 5.12 -47.57
C GLY A 18 -30.57 4.01 -46.54
N GLU A 19 -29.34 3.89 -46.04
CA GLU A 19 -28.99 2.94 -44.99
C GLU A 19 -29.22 3.68 -43.68
N THR A 20 -30.45 3.56 -43.19
CA THR A 20 -30.81 3.90 -41.83
C THR A 20 -29.72 3.37 -40.91
N VAL A 21 -28.92 4.29 -40.36
CA VAL A 21 -27.93 4.02 -39.33
C VAL A 21 -28.69 3.56 -38.08
N GLN A 22 -29.10 2.29 -38.09
CA GLN A 22 -29.62 1.58 -36.95
C GLN A 22 -28.40 0.98 -36.24
N LYS A 23 -27.51 1.85 -35.72
CA LYS A 23 -26.24 1.44 -35.12
C LYS A 23 -26.05 1.89 -33.67
N GLU A 24 -27.07 2.55 -33.10
CA GLU A 24 -26.99 3.07 -31.73
C GLU A 24 -27.65 2.14 -30.70
N CYS A 25 -28.78 1.47 -31.00
CA CYS A 25 -29.47 0.66 -29.97
C CYS A 25 -28.82 -0.68 -29.58
N LEU A 26 -28.17 -1.41 -30.51
CA LEU A 26 -27.55 -2.71 -30.19
C LEU A 26 -26.24 -2.56 -29.40
N ASN A 27 -25.62 -1.39 -29.47
CA ASN A 27 -24.35 -1.13 -28.79
C ASN A 27 -24.57 -0.45 -27.44
N GLU A 28 -25.68 0.26 -27.22
CA GLU A 28 -26.04 0.84 -25.92
C GLU A 28 -26.22 -0.22 -24.83
N GLU A 29 -26.92 -1.33 -25.09
CA GLU A 29 -27.09 -2.40 -24.08
C GLU A 29 -25.75 -3.09 -23.75
N ASN A 30 -24.91 -3.29 -24.77
CA ASN A 30 -23.57 -3.86 -24.59
C ASN A 30 -22.63 -2.88 -23.86
N MET A 31 -22.66 -1.60 -24.19
CA MET A 31 -21.89 -0.55 -23.50
C MET A 31 -22.36 -0.37 -22.05
N LYS A 32 -23.67 -0.43 -21.81
CA LYS A 32 -24.27 -0.34 -20.48
C LYS A 32 -23.89 -1.54 -19.61
N SER A 33 -23.95 -2.75 -20.17
CA SER A 33 -23.51 -3.96 -19.45
C SER A 33 -22.00 -3.97 -19.17
N ILE A 34 -21.17 -3.46 -20.09
CA ILE A 34 -19.72 -3.30 -19.87
C ILE A 34 -19.45 -2.25 -18.78
N SER A 35 -20.18 -1.12 -18.77
CA SER A 35 -20.06 -0.08 -17.75
C SER A 35 -20.40 -0.61 -16.35
N GLU A 36 -21.49 -1.37 -16.23
CA GLU A 36 -21.92 -1.99 -14.98
C GLU A 36 -20.92 -3.04 -14.48
N LYS A 37 -20.36 -3.85 -15.40
CA LYS A 37 -19.28 -4.80 -15.09
C LYS A 37 -18.03 -4.07 -14.59
N LEU A 38 -17.64 -2.97 -15.24
CA LEU A 38 -16.50 -2.15 -14.81
C LEU A 38 -16.73 -1.53 -13.44
N GLU A 39 -17.93 -1.04 -13.16
CA GLU A 39 -18.29 -0.44 -11.87
C GLU A 39 -18.19 -1.46 -10.73
N VAL A 40 -18.71 -2.68 -10.94
CA VAL A 40 -18.58 -3.77 -9.98
C VAL A 40 -17.11 -4.16 -9.76
N ILE A 41 -16.31 -4.24 -10.82
CA ILE A 41 -14.86 -4.53 -10.73
C ILE A 41 -14.15 -3.41 -9.96
N ASN A 42 -14.48 -2.14 -10.23
CA ASN A 42 -13.90 -0.99 -9.55
C ASN A 42 -14.27 -0.99 -8.05
N LEU A 43 -15.54 -1.24 -7.73
CA LEU A 43 -16.02 -1.38 -6.34
C LEU A 43 -15.31 -2.51 -5.61
N GLN A 44 -15.10 -3.67 -6.25
CA GLN A 44 -14.36 -4.79 -5.65
C GLN A 44 -12.86 -4.48 -5.47
N LEU A 45 -12.24 -3.78 -6.42
CA LEU A 45 -10.85 -3.32 -6.33
C LEU A 45 -10.65 -2.33 -5.18
N VAL A 46 -11.57 -1.37 -5.04
CA VAL A 46 -11.58 -0.40 -3.93
C VAL A 46 -11.83 -1.09 -2.60
N LYS A 47 -12.76 -2.06 -2.54
CA LYS A 47 -13.05 -2.83 -1.32
C LYS A 47 -11.87 -3.74 -0.91
N ARG A 48 -11.22 -4.41 -1.85
CA ARG A 48 -10.06 -5.28 -1.59
C ARG A 48 -8.81 -4.47 -1.23
N SER A 49 -8.61 -3.31 -1.85
CA SER A 49 -7.49 -2.43 -1.52
C SER A 49 -7.64 -1.79 -0.14
N SER A 50 -8.83 -1.31 0.22
CA SER A 50 -9.09 -0.73 1.55
C SER A 50 -8.89 -1.74 2.69
N MET A 51 -9.31 -3.00 2.53
CA MET A 51 -9.02 -4.06 3.51
C MET A 51 -7.52 -4.36 3.64
N ARG A 52 -6.80 -4.47 2.53
CA ARG A 52 -5.35 -4.73 2.54
C ARG A 52 -4.58 -3.59 3.21
N ILE A 53 -4.94 -2.34 2.94
CA ILE A 53 -4.32 -1.16 3.55
C ILE A 53 -4.55 -1.15 5.06
N ARG A 54 -5.78 -1.47 5.51
CA ARG A 54 -6.10 -1.57 6.94
C ARG A 54 -5.30 -2.68 7.63
N MET A 55 -5.15 -3.84 6.97
CA MET A 55 -4.34 -4.96 7.49
C MET A 55 -2.86 -4.58 7.63
N ILE A 56 -2.27 -3.93 6.62
CA ILE A 56 -0.87 -3.46 6.68
C ILE A 56 -0.68 -2.47 7.83
N ARG A 57 -1.63 -1.54 8.03
CA ARG A 57 -1.57 -0.58 9.13
C ARG A 57 -1.56 -1.27 10.50
N TYR A 58 -2.46 -2.24 10.71
CA TYR A 58 -2.47 -3.00 11.96
C TYR A 58 -1.19 -3.83 12.15
N LEU A 59 -0.65 -4.40 11.08
CA LEU A 59 0.60 -5.16 11.12
C LEU A 59 1.78 -4.27 11.53
N LEU A 60 1.88 -3.05 10.96
CA LEU A 60 2.91 -2.07 11.34
C LEU A 60 2.77 -1.58 12.78
N ILE A 61 1.54 -1.31 13.24
CA ILE A 61 1.28 -0.91 14.63
C ILE A 61 1.67 -2.04 15.59
N SER A 62 1.29 -3.29 15.27
CA SER A 62 1.68 -4.46 16.06
C SER A 62 3.19 -4.63 16.11
N LEU A 63 3.89 -4.46 14.99
CA LEU A 63 5.34 -4.53 14.92
C LEU A 63 5.99 -3.46 15.82
N CYS A 64 5.49 -2.23 15.76
CA CYS A 64 5.96 -1.14 16.61
C CYS A 64 5.74 -1.44 18.10
N ALA A 65 4.55 -1.94 18.46
CA ALA A 65 4.25 -2.32 19.85
C ALA A 65 5.19 -3.41 20.37
N ILE A 66 5.49 -4.44 19.56
CA ILE A 66 6.45 -5.50 19.93
C ILE A 66 7.83 -4.92 20.20
N ILE A 67 8.31 -4.01 19.35
CA ILE A 67 9.62 -3.35 19.52
C ILE A 67 9.66 -2.57 20.84
N VAL A 68 8.60 -1.82 21.16
CA VAL A 68 8.52 -1.04 22.42
C VAL A 68 8.50 -1.96 23.65
N VAL A 69 7.78 -3.07 23.61
CA VAL A 69 7.74 -4.05 24.70
C VAL A 69 9.13 -4.65 24.93
N ILE A 70 9.82 -5.08 23.87
CA ILE A 70 11.18 -5.62 23.96
C ILE A 70 12.13 -4.57 24.53
N PHE A 71 12.04 -3.33 24.05
CA PHE A 71 12.88 -2.23 24.54
C PHE A 71 12.65 -1.95 26.03
N THR A 72 11.39 -1.98 26.49
CA THR A 72 11.05 -1.78 27.90
C THR A 72 11.58 -2.91 28.77
N ALA A 73 11.46 -4.17 28.32
CA ALA A 73 12.03 -5.31 29.02
C ALA A 73 13.55 -5.19 29.14
N PHE A 74 14.23 -4.79 28.06
CA PHE A 74 15.66 -4.50 28.08
C PHE A 74 16.02 -3.36 29.04
N ALA A 75 15.26 -2.27 29.08
CA ALA A 75 15.51 -1.15 29.98
C ALA A 75 15.40 -1.53 31.47
N VAL A 76 14.50 -2.48 31.80
CA VAL A 76 14.39 -3.02 33.15
C VAL A 76 15.59 -3.94 33.45
N MET A 77 15.95 -4.82 32.52
CA MET A 77 17.02 -5.80 32.70
C MET A 77 18.42 -5.17 32.65
N SER A 78 18.63 -4.10 31.89
CA SER A 78 19.94 -3.44 31.72
C SER A 78 20.45 -2.84 33.03
N SER A 79 19.55 -2.40 33.91
CA SER A 79 19.92 -1.94 35.25
C SER A 79 20.44 -3.06 36.15
N GLU A 80 19.93 -4.29 35.99
CA GLU A 80 20.29 -5.43 36.83
C GLU A 80 21.50 -6.18 36.26
N TYR A 81 21.54 -6.35 34.94
CA TYR A 81 22.57 -7.08 34.23
C TYR A 81 23.96 -6.39 34.31
N LEU A 82 24.01 -5.05 34.42
CA LEU A 82 25.27 -4.31 34.62
C LEU A 82 25.93 -4.59 35.99
N THR A 83 25.16 -5.10 36.96
CA THR A 83 25.63 -5.41 38.32
C THR A 83 25.99 -6.87 38.53
N TRP A 84 25.91 -7.70 37.47
CA TRP A 84 26.29 -9.11 37.56
C TRP A 84 27.76 -9.30 37.84
N ASP A 85 28.06 -10.36 38.59
CA ASP A 85 29.42 -10.72 38.91
C ASP A 85 30.11 -11.39 37.69
N PHE A 86 30.91 -10.60 36.98
CA PHE A 86 31.69 -11.04 35.82
C PHE A 86 32.85 -11.98 36.16
N ASN A 87 33.10 -12.26 37.45
CA ASN A 87 34.03 -13.31 37.85
C ASN A 87 33.46 -14.72 37.62
N HIS A 88 32.13 -14.85 37.50
CA HIS A 88 31.48 -16.10 37.12
C HIS A 88 31.41 -16.21 35.58
N PRO A 89 32.04 -17.23 34.97
CA PRO A 89 32.16 -17.33 33.51
C PRO A 89 30.80 -17.44 32.82
N GLU A 90 29.81 -18.07 33.45
CA GLU A 90 28.45 -18.23 32.90
C GLU A 90 27.73 -16.87 32.76
N LEU A 91 27.80 -16.02 33.78
CA LEU A 91 27.20 -14.68 33.78
C LEU A 91 27.93 -13.73 32.83
N ALA A 92 29.26 -13.87 32.72
CA ALA A 92 30.09 -13.08 31.81
C ALA A 92 29.80 -13.37 30.33
N ILE A 93 29.48 -14.62 29.98
CA ILE A 93 29.06 -15.00 28.61
C ILE A 93 27.65 -14.47 28.31
N ALA A 94 26.69 -14.67 29.23
CA ALA A 94 25.30 -14.25 29.07
C ALA A 94 25.12 -12.73 28.90
N GLY A 95 25.66 -11.95 29.83
CA GLY A 95 26.89 -11.30 29.48
C GLY A 95 26.99 -10.38 28.27
N ILE A 96 28.13 -10.60 27.64
CA ILE A 96 28.55 -10.14 26.32
C ILE A 96 27.48 -10.44 25.26
N LEU A 97 26.75 -11.56 25.36
CA LEU A 97 25.67 -11.91 24.44
C LEU A 97 24.52 -10.90 24.47
N LEU A 98 24.03 -10.56 25.67
CA LEU A 98 23.00 -9.54 25.88
C LEU A 98 23.46 -8.18 25.37
N HIS A 99 24.69 -7.78 25.71
CA HIS A 99 25.25 -6.51 25.27
C HIS A 99 25.40 -6.43 23.74
N GLY A 100 25.89 -7.52 23.11
CA GLY A 100 26.01 -7.62 21.65
C GLY A 100 24.64 -7.57 20.96
N PHE A 101 23.63 -8.20 21.55
CA PHE A 101 22.26 -8.13 21.04
C PHE A 101 21.68 -6.72 21.18
N GLU A 102 21.87 -6.05 22.32
CA GLU A 102 21.41 -4.68 22.57
C GLU A 102 22.01 -3.72 21.54
N PHE A 103 23.30 -3.86 21.25
CA PHE A 103 24.00 -3.08 20.23
C PHE A 103 23.39 -3.25 18.82
N LEU A 104 23.05 -4.49 18.45
CA LEU A 104 22.35 -4.75 17.18
C LEU A 104 20.94 -4.15 17.19
N PHE A 105 20.21 -4.34 18.29
CA PHE A 105 18.83 -3.89 18.41
C PHE A 105 18.70 -2.37 18.35
N VAL A 106 19.59 -1.63 19.03
CA VAL A 106 19.66 -0.16 18.99
C VAL A 106 19.85 0.36 17.56
N ARG A 107 20.52 -0.39 16.68
CA ARG A 107 20.75 -0.02 15.28
C ARG A 107 19.61 -0.44 14.35
N VAL A 108 18.96 -1.58 14.63
CA VAL A 108 17.84 -2.09 13.83
C VAL A 108 16.53 -1.36 14.16
N ALA A 109 16.33 -0.93 15.41
CA ALA A 109 15.12 -0.24 15.84
C ALA A 109 14.82 1.05 15.03
N PRO A 110 15.78 1.94 14.73
CA PRO A 110 15.59 3.07 13.83
C PRO A 110 15.10 2.65 12.44
N ILE A 111 15.63 1.56 11.87
CA ILE A 111 15.25 1.08 10.54
C ILE A 111 13.81 0.56 10.56
N LEU A 112 13.44 -0.22 11.56
CA LEU A 112 12.07 -0.73 11.74
C LEU A 112 11.07 0.39 12.00
N PHE A 113 11.48 1.41 12.76
CA PHE A 113 10.68 2.61 12.99
C PHE A 113 10.45 3.38 11.69
N MET A 114 11.51 3.61 10.92
CA MET A 114 11.44 4.31 9.64
C MET A 114 10.59 3.55 8.62
N GLY A 115 10.68 2.21 8.61
CA GLY A 115 9.80 1.33 7.83
C GLY A 115 8.33 1.43 8.25
N SER A 116 8.05 1.52 9.55
CA SER A 116 6.69 1.76 10.05
C SER A 116 6.14 3.12 9.66
N VAL A 117 6.95 4.18 9.78
CA VAL A 117 6.57 5.54 9.37
C VAL A 117 6.28 5.58 7.86
N LEU A 118 7.15 4.99 7.03
CA LEU A 118 6.93 4.90 5.58
C LEU A 118 5.66 4.12 5.26
N GLY A 119 5.44 2.98 5.92
CA GLY A 119 4.25 2.16 5.70
C GLY A 119 2.95 2.88 6.11
N ILE A 120 2.99 3.68 7.18
CA ILE A 120 1.88 4.55 7.58
C ILE A 120 1.68 5.70 6.58
N ALA A 121 2.76 6.37 6.14
CA ALA A 121 2.68 7.47 5.18
C ALA A 121 2.14 7.03 3.80
N LEU A 122 2.60 5.88 3.29
CA LEU A 122 2.09 5.29 2.05
C LEU A 122 0.63 4.88 2.16
N THR A 123 0.20 4.46 3.35
CA THR A 123 -1.20 4.16 3.66
C THR A 123 -2.07 5.43 3.66
N TYR A 124 -1.54 6.57 4.11
CA TYR A 124 -2.24 7.85 4.08
C TYR A 124 -2.35 8.47 2.68
N LYS A 125 -1.35 8.30 1.82
CA LYS A 125 -1.33 8.88 0.47
C LYS A 125 -2.34 8.24 -0.51
N LYS A 126 -2.95 7.11 -0.14
CA LYS A 126 -3.88 6.36 -1.01
C LYS A 126 -5.37 6.68 -0.75
N ARG A 127 -5.65 7.71 0.05
CA ARG A 127 -6.99 8.29 0.23
C ARG A 127 -7.08 9.58 -0.57
#